data_AF-A0AAU6LXC0-F1
#
_entry.id   AF-A0AAU6LXC0-F1
#
_cell.length_a   1.000
_cell.length_b   1.000
_cell.length_c   1.000
_cell.angle_alpha   90.00
_cell.angle_beta   90.00
_cell.angle_gamma   90.00
#
_symmetry.space_group_name_H-M   'P 1'
#
loop_
_entity.id
_entity.type
_entity.pdbx_description
1 polymer ?
#
loop_
_entity_poly.entity_id
_entity_poly.type
_entity_poly.pdbx_seq_one_letter_code
_entity_poly.pdbx_strand_id
1 'polypeptide(L)'
;MDLSFMARTNAPGPYYGTVHITDIGPVGGGQLVVQKYLEVTLTAPVAVGNNDVQVNPTPWADTVVSTTSTDIDSQTVAVTARIGFTESFKGSAEITIGVNGDLTSQSFDETVKVTADR
;
A
#
# COMPACT_ATOMS: atom_id res chain seq x y z
N MET A 1 2.35 -11.50 -9.89
CA MET A 1 1.41 -12.23 -9.01
C MET A 1 0.52 -11.15 -8.46
N ASP A 2 -0.78 -11.26 -8.68
CA ASP A 2 -1.74 -10.24 -8.26
C ASP A 2 -2.33 -10.71 -6.92
N LEU A 3 -2.01 -9.98 -5.85
CA LEU A 3 -2.66 -10.15 -4.55
C LEU A 3 -3.72 -9.07 -4.41
N SER A 4 -4.96 -9.48 -4.15
CA SER A 4 -6.07 -8.59 -3.83
C SER A 4 -6.52 -8.85 -2.41
N PHE A 5 -6.57 -7.80 -1.60
CA PHE A 5 -7.13 -7.82 -0.25
C PHE A 5 -8.03 -6.61 -0.05
N MET A 6 -9.01 -6.77 0.83
CA MET A 6 -9.94 -5.71 1.21
C MET A 6 -9.33 -4.90 2.34
N ALA A 7 -8.91 -3.67 2.04
CA ALA A 7 -8.46 -2.73 3.06
C ALA A 7 -9.64 -2.23 3.88
N ARG A 8 -9.51 -2.15 5.21
CA ARG A 8 -10.49 -1.50 6.08
C ARG A 8 -9.86 -0.25 6.69
N THR A 9 -10.52 0.89 6.54
CA THR A 9 -10.13 2.12 7.23
C THR A 9 -10.53 1.99 8.70
N ASN A 10 -9.54 1.95 9.59
CA ASN A 10 -9.80 1.94 11.03
C ASN A 10 -10.10 3.37 11.48
N ALA A 11 -11.39 3.68 11.62
CA ALA A 11 -11.98 4.92 12.14
C ALA A 11 -11.92 6.15 11.20
N PRO A 12 -13.06 6.66 10.71
CA PRO A 12 -13.12 7.96 10.05
C PRO A 12 -12.94 9.08 11.08
N GLY A 13 -11.72 9.59 11.20
CA GLY A 13 -11.46 10.91 11.77
C GLY A 13 -11.51 11.98 10.67
N PRO A 14 -11.80 13.25 10.98
CA PRO A 14 -11.90 14.33 9.98
C PRO A 14 -10.61 14.62 9.18
N TYR A 15 -9.51 13.92 9.49
CA TYR A 15 -8.19 14.18 8.90
C TYR A 15 -7.36 12.92 8.61
N TYR A 16 -7.71 11.72 9.10
CA TYR A 16 -6.83 10.55 8.96
C TYR A 16 -7.61 9.23 8.91
N GLY A 17 -7.32 8.43 7.88
CA GLY A 17 -7.58 7.00 7.85
C GLY A 17 -6.33 6.24 7.42
N THR A 18 -6.31 4.93 7.67
CA THR A 18 -5.18 4.08 7.28
C THR A 18 -5.66 2.86 6.51
N VAL A 19 -4.92 2.53 5.45
CA VAL A 19 -4.99 1.26 4.75
C VAL A 19 -3.88 0.38 5.30
N HIS A 20 -4.25 -0.65 6.05
CA HIS A 20 -3.29 -1.60 6.61
C HIS A 20 -3.27 -2.89 5.79
N ILE A 21 -2.09 -3.23 5.28
CA ILE A 21 -1.83 -4.38 4.42
C ILE A 21 -0.89 -5.31 5.18
N THR A 22 -1.36 -6.52 5.47
CA THR A 22 -0.61 -7.53 6.23
C THR A 22 -0.54 -8.82 5.42
N ASP A 23 0.29 -9.77 5.90
CA ASP A 23 0.43 -11.10 5.32
C ASP A 23 0.75 -11.11 3.81
N ILE A 24 1.54 -10.14 3.34
CA ILE A 24 1.94 -10.06 1.93
C ILE A 24 2.83 -11.27 1.59
N GLY A 25 2.28 -12.23 0.84
CA GLY A 25 2.97 -13.45 0.43
C GLY A 25 2.21 -14.28 -0.61
N PRO A 26 2.83 -15.34 -1.17
CA PRO A 26 2.21 -16.26 -2.14
C PRO A 26 0.85 -16.81 -1.69
N VAL A 27 -0.14 -16.85 -2.61
CA VAL A 27 -1.41 -17.55 -2.37
C VAL A 27 -1.13 -19.03 -2.15
N GLY A 28 -1.55 -19.58 -1.02
CA GLY A 28 -1.24 -20.96 -0.61
C GLY A 28 -0.10 -21.09 0.41
N GLY A 29 0.47 -19.98 0.87
CA GLY A 29 1.53 -19.94 1.88
C GLY A 29 2.93 -19.99 1.26
N GLY A 30 3.87 -19.28 1.87
CA GLY A 30 5.26 -19.17 1.41
C GLY A 30 5.87 -17.81 1.77
N GLN A 31 7.19 -17.68 1.57
CA GLN A 31 7.86 -16.39 1.72
C GLN A 31 7.64 -15.52 0.48
N LEU A 32 7.37 -14.24 0.69
CA LEU A 32 7.44 -13.21 -0.35
C LEU A 32 8.88 -13.15 -0.86
N VAL A 33 9.05 -13.10 -2.18
CA VAL A 33 10.34 -12.88 -2.85
C VAL A 33 10.20 -11.65 -3.73
N VAL A 34 11.09 -10.68 -3.52
CA VAL A 34 11.13 -9.41 -4.24
C VAL A 34 12.55 -9.20 -4.74
N GLN A 35 12.73 -8.93 -6.03
CA GLN A 35 14.07 -8.68 -6.56
C GLN A 35 14.52 -7.24 -6.33
N LYS A 36 13.64 -6.27 -6.59
CA LYS A 36 13.93 -4.85 -6.44
C LYS A 36 12.76 -4.05 -5.89
N TYR A 37 11.50 -4.38 -6.17
CA TYR A 37 10.37 -3.59 -5.67
C TYR A 37 9.05 -4.35 -5.53
N LEU A 38 8.26 -3.87 -4.57
CA LEU A 38 6.81 -4.09 -4.50
C LEU A 38 6.09 -2.85 -5.02
N GLU A 39 5.03 -3.06 -5.78
CA GLU A 39 4.12 -2.01 -6.20
C GLU A 39 2.75 -2.27 -5.59
N VAL A 40 2.19 -1.26 -4.94
CA VAL A 40 0.85 -1.25 -4.35
C VAL A 40 0.02 -0.20 -5.08
N THR A 41 -1.05 -0.61 -5.74
CA THR A 41 -1.98 0.32 -6.39
C THR A 41 -3.34 0.29 -5.69
N LEU A 42 -3.92 1.47 -5.46
CA LEU A 42 -5.22 1.66 -4.83
C LEU A 42 -5.86 2.98 -5.30
N THR A 43 -7.16 3.14 -5.12
CA THR A 43 -7.87 4.42 -5.16
C THR A 43 -8.03 5.03 -3.76
N ALA A 44 -8.01 6.35 -3.70
CA ALA A 44 -8.17 7.10 -2.46
C ALA A 44 -8.90 8.42 -2.72
N PRO A 45 -9.58 8.99 -1.72
CA PRO A 45 -10.20 10.32 -1.85
C PRO A 45 -9.22 11.47 -2.05
N VAL A 46 -7.97 11.25 -1.68
CA VAL A 46 -6.92 12.26 -1.62
C VAL A 46 -5.59 11.64 -2.04
N ALA A 47 -4.70 12.49 -2.53
CA ALA A 47 -3.34 12.08 -2.86
C ALA A 47 -2.58 11.57 -1.63
N VAL A 48 -1.72 10.59 -1.85
CA VAL A 48 -0.86 9.96 -0.83
C VAL A 48 0.59 10.31 -1.15
N GLY A 49 1.31 10.87 -0.18
CA GLY A 49 2.73 11.17 -0.28
C GLY A 49 3.63 10.03 0.18
N ASN A 50 4.93 10.11 -0.13
CA ASN A 50 5.90 9.08 0.27
C ASN A 50 5.93 8.84 1.79
N ASN A 51 5.79 9.91 2.58
CA ASN A 51 5.85 9.85 4.05
C ASN A 51 4.58 9.26 4.68
N ASP A 52 3.51 9.12 3.90
CA ASP A 52 2.28 8.49 4.36
C ASP A 52 2.36 6.96 4.27
N VAL A 53 3.36 6.41 3.58
CA VAL A 53 3.56 4.96 3.47
C VAL A 53 4.65 4.51 4.45
N GLN A 54 4.27 3.61 5.34
CA GLN A 54 5.17 2.91 6.25
C GLN A 54 5.29 1.45 5.83
N VAL A 55 6.51 0.91 5.85
CA VAL A 55 6.81 -0.46 5.47
C VAL A 55 7.58 -1.13 6.61
N ASN A 56 7.11 -2.29 7.04
CA ASN A 56 7.73 -3.09 8.09
C ASN A 56 8.08 -4.48 7.53
N PRO A 57 9.26 -4.63 6.88
CA PRO A 57 9.70 -5.92 6.37
C PRO A 57 10.23 -6.82 7.51
N THR A 58 9.98 -8.11 7.40
CA THR A 58 10.51 -9.16 8.29
C THR A 58 11.12 -10.28 7.44
N PRO A 59 12.45 -10.51 7.49
CA PRO A 59 13.45 -9.80 8.29
C PRO A 59 13.62 -8.33 7.87
N TRP A 60 14.27 -7.53 8.72
CA TRP A 60 14.53 -6.12 8.41
C TRP A 60 15.32 -6.00 7.10
N ALA A 61 14.90 -5.06 6.26
CA ALA A 61 15.54 -4.70 5.01
C ALA A 61 15.36 -3.20 4.78
N ASP A 62 16.36 -2.54 4.18
CA ASP A 62 16.24 -1.14 3.80
C ASP A 62 15.27 -0.99 2.62
N THR A 63 14.36 -0.03 2.74
CA THR A 63 13.35 0.26 1.71
C THR A 63 13.33 1.73 1.33
N VAL A 64 13.09 2.00 0.05
CA VAL A 64 12.85 3.34 -0.49
C VAL A 64 11.43 3.41 -1.03
N VAL A 65 10.64 4.35 -0.53
CA VAL A 65 9.26 4.57 -0.97
C VAL A 65 9.20 5.71 -1.98
N SER A 66 8.45 5.50 -3.06
CA SER A 66 7.97 6.56 -3.95
C SER A 66 6.49 6.37 -4.25
N THR A 67 5.70 7.43 -4.17
CA THR A 67 4.28 7.42 -4.52
C THR A 67 3.99 8.31 -5.73
N THR A 68 3.02 7.91 -6.52
CA THR A 68 2.38 8.76 -7.54
C THR A 68 0.89 8.78 -7.29
N SER A 69 0.29 9.97 -7.39
CA SER A 69 -1.14 10.19 -7.28
C SER A 69 -1.63 10.85 -8.56
N THR A 70 -2.72 10.36 -9.16
CA THR A 70 -3.33 10.93 -10.37
C THR A 70 -4.83 11.01 -10.18
N ASP A 71 -5.38 12.21 -10.32
CA ASP A 71 -6.83 12.44 -10.21
C ASP A 71 -7.58 11.60 -11.24
N ILE A 72 -8.59 10.85 -10.79
CA ILE A 72 -9.56 10.16 -11.65
C ILE A 72 -10.75 11.10 -11.88
N ASP A 73 -11.25 11.72 -10.80
CA ASP A 73 -12.32 12.70 -10.80
C ASP A 73 -12.21 13.64 -9.59
N SER A 74 -13.23 14.46 -9.31
CA SER A 74 -13.23 15.43 -8.21
C SER A 74 -13.20 14.83 -6.80
N GLN A 75 -13.39 13.52 -6.66
CA GLN A 75 -13.51 12.82 -5.38
C GLN A 75 -12.59 11.59 -5.27
N THR A 76 -11.89 11.23 -6.34
CA THR A 76 -11.13 9.98 -6.43
C THR A 76 -9.77 10.20 -7.09
N VAL A 77 -8.74 9.60 -6.49
CA VAL A 77 -7.33 9.64 -6.93
C VAL A 77 -6.83 8.21 -7.08
N ALA A 78 -6.17 7.90 -8.21
CA ALA A 78 -5.38 6.68 -8.37
C ALA A 78 -4.02 6.86 -7.69
N VAL A 79 -3.69 5.99 -6.75
CA VAL A 79 -2.44 5.98 -6.00
C VAL A 79 -1.64 4.74 -6.36
N THR A 80 -0.36 4.94 -6.69
CA THR A 80 0.63 3.88 -6.82
C THR A 80 1.77 4.14 -5.85
N ALA A 81 1.97 3.25 -4.89
CA ALA A 81 3.11 3.24 -3.99
C ALA A 81 4.10 2.16 -4.45
N ARG A 82 5.33 2.58 -4.77
CA ARG A 82 6.44 1.70 -5.12
C ARG A 82 7.42 1.66 -3.96
N ILE A 83 7.70 0.45 -3.50
CA ILE A 83 8.57 0.15 -2.36
C ILE A 83 9.77 -0.59 -2.91
N GLY A 84 10.86 0.12 -3.12
CA GLY A 84 12.13 -0.46 -3.54
C GLY A 84 12.85 -1.09 -2.37
N PHE A 85 13.39 -2.29 -2.54
CA PHE A 85 14.34 -2.91 -1.62
C PHE A 85 15.75 -2.69 -2.15
N THR A 86 16.69 -2.31 -1.27
CA THR A 86 18.09 -2.07 -1.66
C THR A 86 18.80 -3.34 -2.15
N GLU A 87 18.38 -4.49 -1.63
CA GLU A 87 18.80 -5.83 -2.03
C GLU A 87 17.58 -6.72 -2.29
N SER A 88 17.79 -7.90 -2.90
CA SER A 88 16.71 -8.87 -3.05
C SER A 88 16.16 -9.29 -1.69
N PHE A 89 14.85 -9.23 -1.51
CA PHE A 89 14.18 -9.50 -0.25
C PHE A 89 13.47 -10.86 -0.28
N LYS A 90 13.57 -11.59 0.84
CA LYS A 90 12.84 -12.83 1.08
C LYS A 90 12.27 -12.86 2.50
N GLY A 91 10.96 -12.83 2.65
CA GLY A 91 10.33 -12.75 3.97
C GLY A 91 8.83 -12.49 3.93
N SER A 92 8.33 -11.70 4.88
CA SER A 92 6.99 -11.11 4.88
C SER A 92 7.12 -9.59 5.03
N ALA A 93 6.13 -8.85 4.57
CA ALA A 93 6.10 -7.40 4.76
C ALA A 93 4.71 -6.95 5.16
N GLU A 94 4.65 -5.97 6.04
CA GLU A 94 3.45 -5.20 6.34
C GLU A 94 3.62 -3.80 5.75
N ILE A 95 2.54 -3.27 5.16
CA ILE A 95 2.52 -1.94 4.57
C ILE A 95 1.33 -1.20 5.18
N THR A 96 1.59 -0.04 5.79
CA THR A 96 0.54 0.88 6.24
C THR A 96 0.59 2.11 5.35
N ILE A 97 -0.54 2.46 4.74
CA ILE A 97 -0.69 3.68 3.94
C ILE A 97 -1.64 4.61 4.66
N GLY A 98 -1.13 5.75 5.11
CA GLY A 98 -1.91 6.86 5.61
C GLY A 98 -2.65 7.55 4.47
N VAL A 99 -3.92 7.83 4.70
CA VAL A 99 -4.76 8.64 3.83
C VAL A 99 -5.16 9.87 4.63
N ASN A 100 -4.53 11.00 4.33
CA ASN A 100 -4.70 12.26 5.06
C ASN A 100 -5.69 13.17 4.33
N GLY A 101 -6.95 13.14 4.77
CA GLY A 101 -8.05 13.87 4.15
C GLY A 101 -9.35 13.71 4.93
N ASP A 102 -10.39 14.43 4.52
CA ASP A 102 -11.73 14.26 5.09
C ASP A 102 -12.35 12.95 4.57
N LEU A 103 -12.36 11.93 5.43
CA LEU A 103 -12.93 10.61 5.14
C LEU A 103 -14.34 10.43 5.70
N THR A 104 -14.94 11.49 6.27
CA THR A 104 -16.21 11.39 7.02
C THR A 104 -17.43 11.17 6.14
N SER A 105 -17.32 11.45 4.84
CA SER A 105 -18.42 11.37 3.87
C SER A 105 -18.39 10.11 3.00
N GLN A 106 -17.37 9.25 3.12
CA GLN A 106 -17.14 8.20 2.11
C GLN A 106 -16.70 6.87 2.73
N SER A 107 -17.46 5.82 2.42
CA SER A 107 -17.04 4.43 2.57
C SER A 107 -16.35 4.03 1.27
N PHE A 108 -15.08 3.64 1.29
CA PHE A 108 -14.37 3.21 0.09
C PHE A 108 -14.14 1.71 0.13
N ASP A 109 -14.80 0.99 -0.78
CA ASP A 109 -14.45 -0.39 -1.10
C ASP A 109 -13.24 -0.37 -2.03
N GLU A 110 -12.07 -0.66 -1.48
CA GLU A 110 -10.81 -0.53 -2.20
C GLU A 110 -10.29 -1.89 -2.72
N THR A 111 -9.93 -1.94 -4.00
CA THR A 111 -9.21 -3.09 -4.56
C THR A 111 -7.74 -2.78 -4.60
N VAL A 112 -7.02 -3.19 -3.56
CA VAL A 112 -5.57 -3.05 -3.56
C VAL A 112 -4.95 -4.16 -4.40
N LYS A 113 -4.06 -3.81 -5.32
CA LYS A 113 -3.23 -4.76 -6.06
C LYS A 113 -1.78 -4.63 -5.62
N VAL A 114 -1.18 -5.76 -5.22
CA VAL A 114 0.26 -5.83 -4.93
C VAL A 114 0.97 -6.67 -5.98
N THR A 115 2.03 -6.10 -6.57
CA THR A 115 2.88 -6.76 -7.57
C THR A 115 4.33 -6.74 -7.11
N ALA A 116 4.96 -7.91 -7.06
CA ALA A 116 6.41 -8.04 -6.85
C ALA A 116 7.14 -8.23 -8.17
N ASP A 117 8.28 -7.58 -8.33
CA ASP A 117 9.20 -7.91 -9.42
C ASP A 117 9.95 -9.21 -9.12
N ARG A 118 10.17 -10.00 -10.17
CA ARG A 118 10.74 -11.35 -10.12
C ARG A 118 11.90 -11.51 -11.07
#